data_AF-D1AHC3-F1
#
_entry.id   AF-D1AHC3-F1
#
_cell.length_a   1.000
_cell.length_b   1.000
_cell.length_c   1.000
_cell.angle_alpha   90.00
_cell.angle_beta   90.00
_cell.angle_gamma   90.00
#
_symmetry.space_group_name_H-M   'P 1'
#
loop_
_entity.id
_entity.type
_entity.pdbx_description
1 polymer ?
#
loop_
_entity_poly.entity_id
_entity_poly.type
_entity_poly.pdbx_seq_one_letter_code
_entity_poly.pdbx_strand_id
1 'polypeptide(L)'
;MKRVPLFLLFGAVIFSGNIGSDCTLNGKRLYGKVRVVSSMADFKVEVVSSGADLKVEQVNMFSDSCGKWEFTDMFSDFTVEFVNVNSDFKIEFVNMFPGVQ
;
A
#
# COMPACT_ATOMS: atom_id res chain seq x y z
N MET A 1 33.29 -24.35 -30.46
CA MET A 1 32.11 -23.46 -30.57
C MET A 1 31.46 -23.40 -29.19
N LYS A 2 31.63 -22.30 -28.44
CA LYS A 2 31.21 -22.19 -27.03
C LYS A 2 29.75 -21.72 -26.97
N ARG A 3 28.91 -22.47 -26.27
CA ARG A 3 27.51 -22.12 -25.99
C ARG A 3 27.49 -20.96 -25.00
N VAL A 4 26.83 -19.86 -25.34
CA VAL A 4 26.55 -18.75 -24.41
C VAL A 4 25.16 -18.99 -23.83
N PRO A 5 25.00 -19.16 -22.51
CA PRO A 5 23.68 -19.22 -21.92
C PRO A 5 23.14 -17.79 -21.83
N LEU A 6 22.02 -17.53 -22.50
CA LEU A 6 21.27 -16.29 -22.36
C LEU A 6 20.55 -16.33 -21.00
N PHE A 7 21.22 -15.85 -19.96
CA PHE A 7 20.59 -15.55 -18.68
C PHE A 7 19.74 -14.28 -18.85
N LEU A 8 18.42 -14.47 -19.02
CA LEU A 8 17.45 -13.40 -18.85
C LEU A 8 17.39 -13.05 -17.36
N LEU A 9 18.20 -12.06 -16.95
CA LEU A 9 18.01 -11.35 -15.70
C LEU A 9 16.73 -10.50 -15.84
N PHE A 10 15.59 -11.06 -15.47
CA PHE A 10 14.39 -10.27 -15.18
C PHE A 10 14.74 -9.38 -14.00
N GLY A 11 14.96 -8.09 -14.27
CA GLY A 11 15.26 -7.09 -13.25
C GLY A 11 14.18 -7.11 -12.17
N ALA A 12 14.60 -7.24 -10.91
CA ALA A 12 13.72 -7.03 -9.78
C ALA A 12 13.27 -5.57 -9.80
N VAL A 13 11.99 -5.32 -10.07
CA VAL A 13 11.42 -3.99 -9.94
C VAL A 13 11.10 -3.80 -8.46
N ILE A 14 12.03 -3.19 -7.72
CA ILE A 14 11.80 -2.79 -6.32
C ILE A 14 11.17 -1.40 -6.36
N PHE A 15 9.85 -1.31 -6.41
CA PHE A 15 9.14 -0.09 -6.04
C PHE A 15 8.68 -0.23 -4.60
N SER A 16 9.52 0.21 -3.66
CA SER A 16 9.05 0.70 -2.37
C SER A 16 8.75 2.17 -2.60
N GLY A 17 7.47 2.49 -2.87
CA GLY A 17 7.02 3.87 -2.95
C GLY A 17 7.31 4.54 -1.60
N ASN A 18 8.19 5.54 -1.60
CA ASN A 18 8.51 6.26 -0.37
C ASN A 18 7.29 7.11 0.00
N ILE A 19 6.53 6.68 1.01
CA ILE A 19 5.43 7.46 1.56
C ILE A 19 6.02 8.74 2.16
N GLY A 20 5.49 9.89 1.77
CA GLY A 20 5.93 11.17 2.29
C GLY A 20 5.72 11.27 3.80
N SER A 21 6.55 12.06 4.49
CA SER A 21 6.40 12.33 5.93
C SER A 21 5.06 12.99 6.29
N ASP A 22 4.36 13.55 5.29
CA ASP A 22 3.01 14.10 5.39
C ASP A 22 1.90 13.03 5.19
N CYS A 23 2.27 11.75 5.15
CA CYS A 23 1.38 10.61 4.92
C CYS A 23 0.70 10.65 3.54
N THR A 24 1.44 11.10 2.52
CA THR A 24 0.98 11.11 1.15
C THR A 24 1.81 10.22 0.24
N LEU A 25 1.16 9.65 -0.77
CA LEU A 25 1.81 8.98 -1.89
C LEU A 25 1.10 9.41 -3.17
N ASN A 26 1.86 9.83 -4.18
CA ASN A 26 1.31 10.33 -5.45
C ASN A 26 0.23 11.42 -5.26
N GLY A 27 0.40 12.29 -4.27
CA GLY A 27 -0.52 13.39 -3.96
C GLY A 27 -1.82 12.99 -3.26
N LYS A 28 -2.01 11.71 -2.91
CA LYS A 28 -3.16 11.25 -2.12
C LYS A 28 -2.74 10.98 -0.69
N ARG A 29 -3.62 11.34 0.24
CA ARG A 29 -3.47 11.05 1.67
C ARG A 29 -3.77 9.59 1.92
N LEU A 30 -2.95 8.90 2.71
CA LEU A 30 -3.11 7.47 3.01
C LEU A 30 -3.94 7.23 4.28
N TYR A 31 -5.04 7.96 4.39
CA TYR A 31 -6.06 7.85 5.43
C TYR A 31 -7.40 8.33 4.90
N GLY A 32 -8.49 7.89 5.54
CA GLY A 32 -9.85 8.22 5.14
C GLY A 32 -10.66 6.98 4.77
N LYS A 33 -11.65 7.18 3.89
CA LYS A 33 -12.50 6.11 3.37
C LYS A 33 -11.80 5.35 2.27
N VAL A 34 -11.67 4.04 2.45
CA VAL A 34 -10.94 3.16 1.54
C VAL A 34 -11.89 2.14 0.94
N ARG A 35 -11.88 2.01 -0.39
CA ARG A 35 -12.58 0.92 -1.07
C ARG A 35 -11.58 -0.11 -1.56
N VAL A 36 -11.87 -1.38 -1.30
CA VAL A 36 -11.11 -2.50 -1.88
C VAL A 36 -11.67 -2.84 -3.25
N VAL A 37 -10.81 -2.92 -4.26
CA VAL A 37 -11.18 -3.28 -5.64
C VAL A 37 -10.27 -4.39 -6.17
N SER A 38 -10.69 -5.06 -7.23
CA SER A 38 -9.94 -6.18 -7.83
C SER A 38 -8.98 -5.77 -8.97
N SER A 39 -9.08 -4.55 -9.47
CA SER A 39 -8.18 -4.00 -10.50
C SER A 39 -8.35 -2.48 -10.61
N MET A 40 -7.38 -1.81 -11.23
CA MET A 40 -7.40 -0.35 -11.46
C MET A 40 -7.54 0.48 -10.18
N ALA A 41 -7.00 -0.02 -9.06
CA ALA A 41 -6.91 0.72 -7.82
C ALA A 41 -5.96 1.93 -7.96
N ASP A 42 -6.13 2.91 -7.07
CA ASP A 42 -5.16 3.99 -6.89
C ASP A 42 -3.81 3.43 -6.40
N PHE A 43 -3.86 2.39 -5.57
CA PHE A 43 -2.67 1.74 -5.02
C PHE A 43 -2.81 0.21 -4.95
N LYS A 44 -1.72 -0.48 -5.26
CA LYS A 44 -1.51 -1.88 -4.94
C LYS A 44 -0.84 -2.00 -3.57
N VAL A 45 -1.43 -2.76 -2.68
CA VAL A 45 -1.01 -2.83 -1.28
C VAL A 45 -0.69 -4.27 -0.91
N GLU A 46 0.49 -4.50 -0.32
CA GLU A 46 0.86 -5.79 0.25
C GLU A 46 0.69 -5.74 1.77
N VAL A 47 0.00 -6.74 2.34
CA VAL A 47 -0.16 -6.86 3.79
C VAL A 47 0.98 -7.73 4.34
N VAL A 48 1.74 -7.19 5.28
CA VAL A 48 2.88 -7.86 5.90
C VAL A 48 2.76 -7.89 7.43
N SER A 49 3.52 -8.77 8.07
CA SER A 49 3.59 -8.87 9.54
C SER A 49 4.73 -8.06 10.16
N SER A 50 5.67 -7.55 9.35
CA SER A 50 6.78 -6.70 9.79
C SER A 50 7.41 -5.99 8.58
N GLY A 51 8.09 -4.86 8.82
CA GLY A 51 8.73 -4.08 7.76
C GLY A 51 7.72 -3.41 6.81
N ALA A 52 6.58 -2.98 7.34
CA ALA A 52 5.60 -2.18 6.61
C ALA A 52 6.10 -0.75 6.40
N ASP A 53 5.64 -0.11 5.33
CA ASP A 53 5.85 1.32 5.06
C ASP A 53 4.78 2.18 5.79
N LEU A 54 3.58 1.62 6.00
CA LEU A 54 2.47 2.27 6.69
C LEU A 54 1.80 1.30 7.67
N LYS A 55 1.69 1.70 8.93
CA LYS A 55 0.80 1.03 9.89
C LYS A 55 -0.62 1.52 9.71
N VAL A 56 -1.54 0.58 9.51
CA VAL A 56 -2.95 0.85 9.27
C VAL A 56 -3.80 0.40 10.44
N GLU A 57 -4.58 1.32 11.00
CA GLU A 57 -5.64 1.02 11.97
C GLU A 57 -6.98 1.02 11.23
N GLN A 58 -7.71 -0.10 11.33
CA GLN A 58 -9.07 -0.17 10.81
C GLN A 58 -10.02 0.52 11.80
N VAL A 59 -10.75 1.52 11.31
CA VAL A 59 -11.72 2.27 12.11
C VAL A 59 -13.09 2.28 11.45
N ASN A 60 -14.14 2.49 12.24
CA ASN A 60 -15.52 2.61 11.74
C ASN A 60 -15.99 4.07 11.62
N MET A 61 -15.19 5.01 12.13
CA MET A 61 -15.43 6.45 12.08
C MET A 61 -14.12 7.18 12.43
N PHE A 62 -14.04 8.49 12.14
CA PHE A 62 -12.85 9.33 12.43
C PHE A 62 -11.56 8.84 11.75
N SER A 63 -11.64 8.54 10.46
CA SER A 63 -10.51 8.20 9.59
C SER A 63 -9.72 9.43 9.10
N ASP A 64 -9.58 10.46 9.94
CA ASP A 64 -9.05 11.78 9.57
C ASP A 64 -7.54 11.96 9.80
N SER A 65 -6.85 10.88 10.15
CA SER A 65 -5.43 10.89 10.55
C SER A 65 -4.65 9.73 9.91
N CYS A 66 -3.35 9.94 9.71
CA CYS A 66 -2.48 9.03 8.97
C CYS A 66 -2.63 7.56 9.37
N GLY A 67 -2.80 6.68 8.37
CA GLY A 67 -2.97 5.25 8.58
C GLY A 67 -4.32 4.82 9.16
N LYS A 68 -5.28 5.72 9.41
CA LYS A 68 -6.64 5.30 9.78
C LYS A 68 -7.49 5.06 8.55
N TRP A 69 -7.93 3.82 8.36
CA TRP A 69 -8.70 3.40 7.21
C TRP A 69 -10.12 3.00 7.62
N GLU A 70 -11.10 3.66 7.04
CA GLU A 70 -12.52 3.29 7.13
C GLU A 70 -12.93 2.59 5.84
N PHE A 71 -13.12 1.28 5.86
CA PHE A 71 -13.48 0.55 4.66
C PHE A 71 -14.94 0.78 4.26
N THR A 72 -15.17 1.08 2.98
CA THR A 72 -16.51 1.38 2.45
C THR A 72 -16.67 0.97 0.99
N ASP A 73 -17.90 0.68 0.59
CA ASP A 73 -18.24 0.35 -0.81
C ASP A 73 -18.60 1.59 -1.65
N MET A 74 -18.88 2.75 -1.05
CA MET A 74 -19.32 3.97 -1.75
C MET A 74 -18.59 5.23 -1.23
N PHE A 75 -18.38 6.23 -2.09
CA PHE A 75 -17.77 7.52 -1.72
C PHE A 75 -16.41 7.41 -1.00
N SER A 76 -15.53 6.52 -1.46
CA SER A 76 -14.16 6.38 -0.96
C SER A 76 -13.26 7.54 -1.39
N ASP A 77 -12.30 7.90 -0.54
CA ASP A 77 -11.24 8.87 -0.84
C ASP A 77 -10.17 8.29 -1.78
N PHE A 78 -9.88 7.00 -1.64
CA PHE A 78 -9.02 6.24 -2.55
C PHE A 78 -9.37 4.74 -2.54
N THR A 79 -8.82 4.04 -3.51
CA THR A 79 -9.02 2.60 -3.73
C THR A 79 -7.73 1.83 -3.54
N VAL A 80 -7.83 0.60 -3.04
CA VAL A 80 -6.71 -0.32 -2.89
C VAL A 80 -7.00 -1.67 -3.54
N GLU A 81 -5.99 -2.25 -4.17
CA GLU A 81 -5.96 -3.64 -4.62
C GLU A 81 -4.94 -4.38 -3.74
N PHE A 82 -5.39 -5.39 -2.99
CA PHE A 82 -4.46 -6.20 -2.19
C PHE A 82 -3.73 -7.21 -3.08
N VAL A 83 -2.40 -7.18 -3.04
CA VAL A 83 -1.53 -8.04 -3.85
C VAL A 83 -0.47 -8.71 -2.98
N ASN A 84 0.10 -9.81 -3.47
CA ASN A 84 1.16 -10.53 -2.75
C ASN A 84 2.58 -10.11 -3.17
N VAL A 85 2.72 -9.45 -4.32
CA VAL A 85 4.00 -8.99 -4.89
C VAL A 85 3.76 -7.78 -5.79
N ASN A 86 4.82 -7.01 -6.08
CA ASN A 86 4.76 -5.80 -6.91
C ASN A 86 3.72 -4.77 -6.41
N SER A 87 3.64 -4.63 -5.09
CA SER A 87 2.88 -3.58 -4.42
C SER A 87 3.56 -2.22 -4.58
N ASP A 88 2.78 -1.15 -4.44
CA ASP A 88 3.30 0.23 -4.38
C ASP A 88 3.87 0.53 -2.98
N PHE A 89 3.26 -0.03 -1.94
CA PHE A 89 3.72 0.02 -0.55
C PHE A 89 3.14 -1.14 0.28
N LYS A 90 3.77 -1.39 1.42
CA LYS A 90 3.41 -2.42 2.40
C LYS A 90 2.68 -1.84 3.59
N ILE A 91 1.64 -2.54 4.05
CA ILE A 91 0.95 -2.21 5.29
C ILE A 91 1.08 -3.30 6.34
N GLU A 92 1.04 -2.88 7.60
CA GLU A 92 0.80 -3.74 8.76
C GLU A 92 -0.48 -3.27 9.43
N PHE A 93 -1.44 -4.17 9.65
CA PHE A 93 -2.63 -3.84 10.43
C PHE A 93 -2.31 -3.81 11.92
N VAL A 94 -2.65 -2.70 12.58
CA VAL A 94 -2.40 -2.47 14.01
C VAL A 94 -3.65 -1.99 14.72
N ASN A 95 -3.68 -2.16 16.04
CA ASN A 95 -4.78 -1.65 16.88
C ASN A 95 -4.52 -0.26 17.45
N MET A 96 -3.27 0.20 17.45
CA MET A 96 -2.85 1.49 18.00
C MET A 96 -1.60 1.98 17.28
N PHE A 97 -1.40 3.30 17.31
CA PHE A 97 -0.25 3.99 16.69
C PHE A 97 -0.13 3.75 15.18
N PRO A 98 -1.21 4.02 14.39
CA PRO A 98 -1.10 4.03 12.93
C PRO A 98 -0.18 5.16 12.46
N GLY A 99 0.39 5.00 11.27
CA GLY A 99 1.28 6.01 10.67
C GLY A 99 2.40 5.46 9.81
N VAL A 100 3.09 6.35 9.11
CA VAL A 100 4.28 6.04 8.28
C VAL A 100 5.39 5.45 9.16
N GLN A 101 6.15 4.49 8.63
CA GLN A 101 7.26 3.81 9.32
C GLN A 101 8.64 4.23 8.82
#